data_AF-A0A6G3Z6Q1-F1
#
_entry.id   AF-A0A6G3Z6Q1-F1
#
_cell.length_a   1.000
_cell.length_b   1.000
_cell.length_c   1.000
_cell.angle_alpha   90.00
_cell.angle_beta   90.00
_cell.angle_gamma   90.00
#
_symmetry.space_group_name_H-M   'P 1'
#
loop_
_entity.id
_entity.type
_entity.pdbx_description
1 polymer ?
#
loop_
_entity_poly.entity_id
_entity_poly.type
_entity_poly.pdbx_seq_one_letter_code
_entity_poly.pdbx_strand_id
1 'polypeptide(L)'
;MTGIRDVFFRANDRCRQLAYRRWHQGQRKQQILRSQIGFSDLSASRPAACVGCDNYHGQAYGTQKEHRVALICAIHPYGWQETLPCPDWHPGDQILPATL
;
A
#
# COMPACT_ATOMS: atom_id res chain seq x y z
N MET A 1 -18.41 28.23 50.31
CA MET A 1 -19.75 28.00 49.73
C MET A 1 -19.60 28.02 48.20
N THR A 2 -19.55 26.86 47.55
CA THR A 2 -19.54 26.76 46.08
C THR A 2 -20.90 27.21 45.55
N GLY A 3 -20.94 28.33 44.83
CA GLY A 3 -22.17 28.83 44.24
C GLY A 3 -22.68 27.88 43.16
N ILE A 4 -24.00 27.79 43.01
CA ILE A 4 -24.70 26.94 42.03
C ILE A 4 -24.11 27.10 40.61
N ARG A 5 -23.68 28.32 40.22
CA ARG A 5 -22.99 28.59 38.95
C ARG A 5 -21.68 27.82 38.79
N ASP A 6 -20.85 27.73 39.83
CA ASP A 6 -19.57 26.99 39.81
C ASP A 6 -19.80 25.49 39.57
N VAL A 7 -20.84 24.91 40.18
CA VAL A 7 -21.24 23.52 39.95
C VAL A 7 -21.62 23.28 38.48
N PHE A 8 -22.40 24.19 37.88
CA PHE A 8 -22.78 24.10 36.47
C PHE A 8 -21.59 24.23 35.51
N PHE A 9 -20.68 25.19 35.76
CA PHE A 9 -19.48 25.35 34.94
C PHE A 9 -18.59 24.12 34.98
N ARG A 10 -18.38 23.53 36.17
CA ARG A 10 -17.61 22.29 36.33
C ARG A 10 -18.27 21.10 35.65
N ALA A 11 -19.60 20.98 35.74
CA ALA A 11 -20.33 19.91 35.05
C ALA A 11 -20.20 20.03 33.53
N ASN A 12 -20.34 21.25 32.98
CA ASN A 12 -20.20 21.50 31.55
C ASN A 12 -18.76 21.24 31.07
N ASP A 13 -17.75 21.69 31.82
CA ASP A 13 -16.35 21.44 31.51
C ASP A 13 -16.03 19.94 31.49
N ARG A 14 -16.55 19.19 32.48
CA ARG A 14 -16.39 17.73 32.53
C ARG A 14 -17.04 17.05 31.32
N CYS A 15 -18.23 17.49 30.90
CA CYS A 15 -18.89 16.98 29.69
C CYS A 15 -18.06 17.25 28.42
N ARG A 16 -17.51 18.46 28.27
CA ARG A 16 -16.63 18.82 27.15
C ARG A 16 -15.37 17.97 27.12
N GLN A 17 -14.71 17.79 28.25
CA GLN A 17 -13.52 16.94 28.37
C GLN A 17 -13.82 15.48 27.99
N LEU A 18 -14.96 14.94 28.42
CA LEU A 18 -15.36 13.57 28.07
C LEU A 18 -15.65 13.44 26.57
N ALA A 19 -16.34 14.39 25.97
CA ALA A 19 -16.61 14.41 24.53
C ALA A 19 -15.30 14.46 23.73
N TYR A 20 -14.35 15.32 24.12
CA TYR A 20 -13.04 15.44 23.50
C TYR A 20 -12.24 14.13 23.60
N ARG A 21 -12.19 13.51 24.80
CA ARG A 21 -11.51 12.22 24.99
C ARG A 21 -12.12 11.11 24.12
N ARG A 22 -13.45 11.03 24.05
CA ARG A 22 -14.15 10.04 23.21
C ARG A 22 -13.83 10.25 21.72
N TRP A 23 -13.85 11.49 21.26
CA TRP A 23 -13.48 11.84 19.89
C TRP A 23 -12.04 11.40 19.57
N HIS A 24 -11.08 11.73 20.44
CA HIS A 24 -9.68 11.32 20.27
C HIS A 24 -9.47 9.81 20.30
N GLN A 25 -10.17 9.08 21.16
CA GLN A 25 -10.15 7.62 21.17
C GLN A 25 -10.65 7.04 19.84
N GLY A 26 -11.73 7.61 19.29
CA GLY A 26 -12.23 7.26 17.97
C GLY A 26 -11.20 7.48 16.87
N GLN A 27 -10.57 8.66 16.84
CA GLN A 27 -9.52 8.98 15.86
C GLN A 27 -8.32 8.04 15.96
N ARG A 28 -7.84 7.74 17.17
CA ARG A 28 -6.74 6.77 17.39
C ARG A 28 -7.10 5.37 16.87
N LYS A 29 -8.32 4.90 17.12
CA LYS A 29 -8.80 3.61 16.62
C LYS A 29 -8.86 3.57 15.10
N GLN A 30 -9.34 4.65 14.47
CA GLN A 30 -9.35 4.76 13.01
C GLN A 30 -7.93 4.76 12.43
N GLN A 31 -6.98 5.44 13.07
CA GLN A 31 -5.58 5.43 12.64
C GLN A 31 -4.97 4.02 12.70
N ILE A 32 -5.22 3.27 13.78
CA ILE A 32 -4.77 1.87 13.93
C ILE A 32 -5.38 0.99 12.82
N LEU A 33 -6.69 1.06 12.62
CA LEU A 33 -7.38 0.28 11.57
C LEU A 33 -6.85 0.63 10.16
N ARG A 34 -6.60 1.91 9.87
CA ARG A 34 -6.00 2.35 8.59
C ARG A 34 -4.59 1.81 8.40
N SER A 35 -3.79 1.71 9.46
CA SER A 35 -2.46 1.08 9.38
C SER A 35 -2.53 -0.44 9.19
N GLN A 36 -3.59 -1.10 9.66
CA GLN A 36 -3.80 -2.53 9.49
C GLN A 36 -4.36 -2.91 8.11
N ILE A 37 -5.14 -2.02 7.48
CA ILE A 37 -5.78 -2.24 6.17
C ILE A 37 -4.79 -2.19 4.97
N GLY A 38 -3.49 -2.04 5.21
CA GLY A 38 -2.51 -1.77 4.16
C GLY A 38 -1.85 -2.95 3.44
N PHE A 39 -2.14 -4.21 3.79
CA PHE A 39 -1.38 -5.35 3.23
C PHE A 39 -2.25 -6.48 2.68
N SER A 40 -3.43 -6.16 2.13
CA SER A 40 -4.05 -7.09 1.19
C SER A 40 -3.10 -7.24 0.01
N ASP A 41 -2.60 -8.47 -0.19
CA ASP A 41 -1.63 -8.88 -1.21
C ASP A 41 -1.60 -7.91 -2.39
N LEU A 42 -0.47 -7.20 -2.52
CA LEU A 42 -0.16 -6.55 -3.77
C LEU A 42 -0.05 -7.69 -4.78
N SER A 43 -1.14 -7.95 -5.51
CA SER A 43 -1.14 -8.85 -6.67
C SER A 43 0.16 -8.59 -7.40
N ALA A 44 1.04 -9.60 -7.47
CA ALA A 44 2.41 -9.41 -7.92
C ALA A 44 2.36 -8.58 -9.20
N SER A 45 2.90 -7.36 -9.17
CA SER A 45 2.88 -6.45 -10.32
C SER A 45 3.61 -7.07 -11.53
N ARG A 46 4.35 -8.15 -11.27
CA ARG A 46 5.04 -8.99 -12.21
C ARG A 46 4.16 -10.20 -12.60
N PRO A 47 3.79 -10.35 -13.88
CA PRO A 47 3.20 -11.56 -14.40
C PRO A 47 4.11 -12.77 -14.19
N ALA A 48 3.52 -13.95 -13.96
CA ALA A 48 4.27 -15.19 -13.69
C ALA A 48 5.27 -15.52 -14.81
N ALA A 49 4.89 -15.29 -16.08
CA ALA A 49 5.74 -15.52 -17.24
C ALA A 49 6.98 -14.61 -17.30
N CYS A 50 7.04 -13.53 -16.51
CA CYS A 50 8.16 -12.59 -16.49
C CYS A 50 9.06 -12.76 -15.25
N VAL A 51 8.77 -13.71 -14.36
CA VAL A 51 9.62 -13.99 -13.19
C VAL A 51 10.97 -14.50 -13.66
N GLY A 52 12.04 -13.81 -13.25
CA GLY A 52 13.43 -14.17 -13.59
C GLY A 52 13.88 -13.79 -15.01
N CYS A 53 13.08 -13.06 -15.78
CA CYS A 53 13.44 -12.61 -17.12
C CYS A 53 14.28 -11.34 -17.09
N ASP A 54 15.37 -11.29 -17.85
CA ASP A 54 16.19 -10.07 -18.03
C ASP A 54 15.46 -8.94 -18.73
N ASN A 55 14.48 -9.27 -19.57
CA ASN A 55 13.68 -8.28 -20.27
C ASN A 55 12.59 -7.65 -19.38
N TYR A 56 12.47 -8.06 -18.11
CA TYR A 56 11.49 -7.49 -17.18
C TYR A 56 11.86 -6.06 -16.79
N HIS A 57 10.92 -5.14 -17.01
CA HIS A 57 11.07 -3.71 -16.73
C HIS A 57 10.27 -3.27 -15.49
N GLY A 58 8.98 -3.61 -15.42
CA GLY A 58 8.15 -3.43 -14.24
C GLY A 58 7.89 -1.99 -13.77
N GLN A 59 8.05 -0.98 -14.64
CA GLN A 59 7.93 0.43 -14.26
C GLN A 59 6.60 1.04 -14.73
N ALA A 60 5.94 1.79 -13.84
CA ALA A 60 4.79 2.61 -14.20
C ALA A 60 5.21 4.01 -14.65
N TYR A 61 4.63 4.47 -15.75
CA TYR A 61 4.81 5.79 -16.35
C TYR A 61 3.54 6.62 -16.20
N GLY A 62 3.69 7.94 -16.08
CA GLY A 62 2.60 8.88 -15.87
C GLY A 62 2.59 9.47 -14.44
N THR A 63 2.24 10.76 -14.37
CA THR A 63 2.20 11.52 -13.11
C THR A 63 0.81 11.51 -12.47
N GLN A 64 -0.24 11.39 -13.28
CA GLN A 64 -1.64 11.33 -12.82
C GLN A 64 -2.03 9.89 -12.51
N LYS A 65 -2.81 9.70 -11.44
CA LYS A 65 -3.17 8.36 -10.95
C LYS A 65 -4.09 7.62 -11.93
N GLU A 66 -4.93 8.36 -12.63
CA GLU A 66 -5.93 7.86 -13.57
C GLU A 66 -5.31 7.40 -14.90
N HIS A 67 -4.14 7.95 -15.27
CA HIS A 67 -3.49 7.72 -16.57
C HIS A 67 -2.13 7.01 -16.43
N ARG A 68 -1.89 6.34 -15.30
CA ARG A 68 -0.65 5.58 -15.10
C ARG A 68 -0.67 4.30 -15.91
N VAL A 69 0.34 4.13 -16.75
CA VAL A 69 0.51 2.94 -17.59
C VAL A 69 1.73 2.16 -17.10
N ALA A 70 1.54 0.88 -16.77
CA ALA A 70 2.64 -0.01 -16.40
C ALA A 70 3.26 -0.63 -17.66
N LEU A 71 4.57 -0.46 -17.81
CA LEU A 71 5.36 -1.17 -18.82
C LEU A 71 6.07 -2.35 -18.13
N ILE A 72 5.64 -3.55 -18.48
CA ILE A 72 6.02 -4.78 -17.78
C ILE A 72 7.33 -5.35 -18.31
N CYS A 73 7.49 -5.48 -19.62
CA CYS A 73 8.65 -6.08 -20.28
C CYS A 73 9.10 -5.20 -21.45
N ALA A 74 10.40 -5.20 -21.75
CA ALA A 74 11.00 -4.47 -22.86
C ALA A 74 10.48 -4.95 -24.23
N ILE A 75 10.15 -6.24 -24.35
CA ILE A 75 9.62 -6.86 -25.57
C ILE A 75 8.07 -6.84 -25.57
N HIS A 76 7.47 -7.10 -24.41
CA HIS A 76 6.01 -7.19 -24.23
C HIS A 76 5.53 -6.09 -23.26
N PRO A 77 5.14 -4.90 -23.74
CA PRO A 77 4.80 -3.74 -22.89
C PRO A 77 3.78 -4.02 -21.80
N TYR A 78 2.80 -4.88 -22.08
CA TYR A 78 1.72 -5.25 -21.15
C TYR A 78 1.91 -6.64 -20.52
N GLY A 79 3.13 -7.19 -20.61
CA GLY A 79 3.43 -8.55 -20.20
C GLY A 79 2.97 -9.59 -21.23
N TRP A 80 3.46 -10.82 -21.06
CA TRP A 80 3.02 -11.94 -21.87
C TRP A 80 1.63 -12.41 -21.42
N GLN A 81 0.64 -12.35 -22.30
CA GLN A 81 -0.77 -12.58 -21.97
C GLN A 81 -1.24 -14.00 -22.29
N GLU A 82 -0.46 -14.77 -23.03
CA GLU A 82 -0.80 -16.14 -23.39
C GLU A 82 -0.52 -17.11 -22.24
N THR A 83 -1.18 -18.27 -22.26
CA THR A 83 -0.96 -19.36 -21.31
C THR A 83 0.36 -20.11 -21.54
N LEU A 84 0.95 -19.99 -22.72
CA LEU A 84 2.25 -20.58 -23.05
C LEU A 84 3.40 -19.80 -22.39
N PRO A 85 4.60 -20.40 -22.21
CA PRO A 85 5.78 -19.65 -21.81
C PRO A 85 6.11 -18.52 -22.77
N CYS A 86 6.65 -17.41 -22.26
CA CYS A 86 7.07 -16.28 -23.10
C CYS A 86 8.25 -16.71 -23.99
N PRO A 87 8.17 -16.55 -25.33
CA PRO A 87 9.23 -16.98 -26.24
C PRO A 87 10.52 -16.16 -26.09
N ASP A 88 10.41 -14.94 -25.57
CA ASP A 88 11.54 -14.02 -25.35
C ASP A 88 12.06 -14.07 -23.90
N TRP A 89 11.68 -15.09 -23.14
CA TRP A 89 12.15 -15.27 -21.78
C TRP A 89 13.62 -15.70 -21.78
N HIS A 90 14.46 -14.90 -21.14
CA HIS A 90 15.88 -15.20 -20.97
C HIS A 90 16.23 -15.04 -19.50
N PRO A 91 16.85 -16.06 -18.87
CA PRO A 91 17.32 -15.94 -17.51
C PRO A 91 18.49 -14.94 -17.47
N GLY A 92 18.46 -14.03 -16.51
CA GLY A 92 19.63 -13.22 -16.22
C GLY A 92 20.83 -14.04 -15.86
N ASP A 93 21.99 -13.56 -16.30
CA ASP A 93 23.29 -14.20 -16.06
C ASP A 93 23.37 -14.63 -14.59
N GLN A 94 23.16 -15.93 -14.38
CA GLN A 94 23.40 -16.56 -13.11
C GLN A 94 24.91 -16.58 -12.98
N ILE A 95 25.45 -15.66 -12.18
CA ILE A 95 26.80 -15.80 -11.64
C ILE A 95 26.74 -17.06 -10.79
N LEU A 96 26.97 -18.21 -11.42
CA LEU A 96 27.24 -19.45 -10.71
C LEU A 96 28.47 -19.17 -9.85
N PRO A 97 28.40 -19.32 -8.51
CA PRO A 97 29.60 -19.22 -7.70
C PRO A 97 30.56 -20.28 -8.24
N ALA A 98 31.72 -19.83 -8.70
CA ALA A 98 32.76 -20.71 -9.21
C ALA A 98 32.99 -21.81 -8.16
N THR A 99 32.64 -23.04 -8.52
CA THR A 99 32.86 -24.22 -7.68
C THR A 99 34.37 -24.32 -7.43
N LEU A 100 34.79 -24.11 -6.18
CA LEU A 100 36.14 -24.41 -5.69
C LEU A 100 36.33 -25.91 -5.53
#